data_AF-A0A967L857-F1
#
_entry.id   AF-A0A967L857-F1
#
_cell.length_a   1.000
_cell.length_b   1.000
_cell.length_c   1.000
_cell.angle_alpha   90.00
_cell.angle_beta   90.00
_cell.angle_gamma   90.00
#
_symmetry.space_group_name_H-M   'P 1'
#
loop_
_entity.id
_entity.type
_entity.pdbx_description
1 polymer ?
#
loop_
_entity_poly.entity_id
_entity_poly.type
_entity_poly.pdbx_seq_one_letter_code
_entity_poly.pdbx_strand_id
1 'polypeptide(L)'
;MAALTEALPLDPGFLEQLPWLGEKSDASLPPGQDIPSAQVLSIAFELLNMVEEHVAFRFRAIRRSAHGPGAVRGLWPHMLSEMSAAGCSEEDVLAAFRKIKVEPVLTAHPTEAKRPEVREKHLAIYRRIVEWDSAHDDPPRARRIRTSLQAELEALWFTGEIFVQRPQVKNELLNAIYYLREVFPDVVVRLDRSLEVA
;
A
#
# COMPACT_ATOMS: atom_id res chain seq x y z
N MET A 1 3.22 -12.90 -9.93
CA MET A 1 4.02 -14.00 -9.34
C MET A 1 5.00 -14.61 -10.31
N ALA A 2 4.61 -15.03 -11.53
CA ALA A 2 5.58 -15.38 -12.59
C ALA A 2 6.62 -14.27 -12.85
N ALA A 3 6.21 -13.00 -12.70
CA ALA A 3 7.10 -11.86 -12.80
C ALA A 3 8.20 -11.80 -11.73
N LEU A 4 8.00 -12.33 -10.51
CA LEU A 4 9.05 -12.38 -9.48
C LEU A 4 10.10 -13.45 -9.82
N THR A 5 9.64 -14.62 -10.25
CA THR A 5 10.48 -15.74 -10.70
C THR A 5 11.30 -15.38 -11.93
N GLU A 6 10.73 -14.59 -12.85
CA GLU A 6 11.40 -14.13 -14.07
C GLU A 6 12.37 -12.96 -13.83
N ALA A 7 12.08 -12.09 -12.86
CA ALA A 7 12.83 -10.86 -12.61
C ALA A 7 14.00 -11.05 -11.63
N LEU A 8 13.87 -11.94 -10.65
CA LEU A 8 14.86 -12.06 -9.58
C LEU A 8 15.91 -13.13 -9.90
N PRO A 9 17.22 -12.85 -9.72
CA PRO A 9 18.28 -13.83 -9.92
C PRO A 9 18.34 -14.83 -8.74
N LEU A 10 17.28 -15.62 -8.56
CA LEU A 10 17.14 -16.58 -7.47
C LEU A 10 17.44 -17.99 -7.95
N ASP A 11 17.98 -18.82 -7.04
CA ASP A 11 18.13 -20.25 -7.27
C ASP A 11 16.73 -20.90 -7.46
N PRO A 12 16.52 -21.72 -8.49
CA PRO A 12 15.28 -22.46 -8.69
C PRO A 12 14.81 -23.25 -7.46
N GLY A 13 15.74 -23.84 -6.68
CA GLY A 13 15.40 -24.60 -5.48
C GLY A 13 14.88 -23.74 -4.32
N PHE A 14 15.16 -22.44 -4.33
CA PHE A 14 14.63 -21.48 -3.36
C PHE A 14 13.22 -20.99 -3.76
N LEU A 15 12.94 -20.88 -5.06
CA LEU A 15 11.63 -20.46 -5.57
C LEU A 15 10.52 -21.46 -5.19
N GLU A 16 10.85 -22.76 -5.10
CA GLU A 16 9.97 -23.82 -4.63
C GLU A 16 9.66 -23.76 -3.13
N GLN A 17 10.39 -22.96 -2.35
CA GLN A 17 10.18 -22.82 -0.90
C GLN A 17 9.36 -21.58 -0.54
N LEU A 18 9.02 -20.74 -1.52
CA LEU A 18 8.19 -19.56 -1.27
C LEU A 18 6.77 -19.99 -0.86
N PRO A 19 6.17 -19.39 0.19
CA PRO A 19 4.92 -19.87 0.82
C PRO A 19 3.71 -20.00 -0.11
N TRP A 20 3.77 -19.37 -1.29
CA TRP A 20 2.70 -19.24 -2.27
C TRP A 20 3.07 -19.78 -3.67
N LEU A 21 4.28 -20.35 -3.86
CA LEU A 21 4.74 -20.92 -5.14
C LEU A 21 5.00 -22.44 -5.08
N GLY A 22 5.35 -23.00 -3.92
CA GLY A 22 5.59 -24.44 -3.77
C GLY A 22 4.62 -25.14 -2.83
N GLU A 23 4.55 -26.47 -2.96
CA GLU A 23 4.02 -27.32 -1.90
C GLU A 23 4.94 -27.22 -0.68
N LYS A 24 4.36 -27.12 0.53
CA LYS A 24 5.12 -26.98 1.79
C LYS A 24 6.28 -27.97 1.85
N SER A 25 7.50 -27.47 1.73
CA SER A 25 8.71 -28.27 1.88
C SER A 25 9.38 -27.91 3.22
N ASP A 26 9.50 -28.88 4.12
CA ASP A 26 10.20 -28.77 5.41
C ASP A 26 11.75 -28.75 5.25
N ALA A 27 12.25 -28.45 4.06
CA ALA A 27 13.69 -28.45 3.77
C ALA A 27 14.39 -27.26 4.43
N SER A 28 15.49 -27.53 5.14
CA SER A 28 16.38 -26.51 5.67
C SER A 28 16.98 -25.66 4.55
N LEU A 29 16.98 -24.32 4.72
CA LEU A 29 17.61 -23.39 3.78
C LEU A 29 19.07 -23.79 3.50
N PRO A 30 19.54 -23.72 2.24
CA PRO A 30 20.95 -23.93 1.93
C PRO A 30 21.82 -22.91 2.69
N PRO A 31 22.98 -23.32 3.24
CA PRO A 31 23.85 -22.42 4.00
C PRO A 31 24.27 -21.21 3.16
N GLY A 32 24.14 -20.01 3.73
CA GLY A 32 24.42 -18.73 3.05
C GLY A 32 23.23 -18.10 2.34
N GLN A 33 22.04 -18.71 2.35
CA GLN A 33 20.82 -18.13 1.79
C GLN A 33 19.98 -17.32 2.80
N ASP A 34 20.33 -17.27 4.09
CA ASP A 34 19.51 -16.64 5.13
C ASP A 34 19.08 -15.19 4.81
N ILE A 35 20.00 -14.37 4.29
CA ILE A 35 19.75 -12.97 3.95
C ILE A 35 18.93 -12.84 2.65
N PRO A 36 19.32 -13.45 1.51
CA PRO A 36 18.48 -13.48 0.31
C PRO A 36 17.07 -14.01 0.57
N SER A 37 16.94 -15.07 1.38
CA SER A 37 15.66 -15.68 1.70
C SER A 37 14.76 -14.73 2.49
N ALA A 38 15.31 -14.09 3.53
CA ALA A 38 14.58 -13.07 4.27
C ALA A 38 14.15 -11.90 3.36
N GLN A 39 15.02 -11.48 2.43
CA GLN A 39 14.72 -10.38 1.53
C GLN A 39 13.61 -10.71 0.52
N VAL A 40 13.60 -11.91 -0.08
CA VAL A 40 12.50 -12.29 -0.97
C VAL A 40 11.19 -12.39 -0.23
N LEU A 41 11.20 -12.94 0.99
CA LEU A 41 10.02 -12.99 1.84
C LEU A 41 9.51 -11.58 2.17
N SER A 42 10.40 -10.66 2.56
CA SER A 42 10.08 -9.24 2.78
C SER A 42 9.39 -8.62 1.57
N ILE A 43 10.05 -8.68 0.40
CA ILE A 43 9.52 -8.10 -0.84
C ILE A 43 8.14 -8.69 -1.15
N ALA A 44 7.97 -9.99 -0.99
CA ALA A 44 6.71 -10.62 -1.32
C ALA A 44 5.58 -10.34 -0.32
N PHE A 45 5.88 -10.19 0.98
CA PHE A 45 4.90 -9.70 1.96
C PHE A 45 4.51 -8.25 1.65
N GLU A 46 5.45 -7.40 1.27
CA GLU A 46 5.16 -6.02 0.86
C GLU A 46 4.29 -5.97 -0.41
N LEU A 47 4.57 -6.83 -1.39
CA LEU A 47 3.74 -6.96 -2.58
C LEU A 47 2.33 -7.47 -2.26
N LEU A 48 2.21 -8.43 -1.33
CA LEU A 48 0.92 -8.92 -0.88
C LEU A 48 0.13 -7.78 -0.22
N ASN A 49 0.74 -7.03 0.70
CA ASN A 49 0.12 -5.87 1.34
C ASN A 49 -0.39 -4.86 0.30
N MET A 50 0.43 -4.52 -0.70
CA MET A 50 0.03 -3.61 -1.78
C MET A 50 -1.17 -4.13 -2.58
N VAL A 51 -1.19 -5.41 -2.91
CA VAL A 51 -2.29 -6.03 -3.64
C VAL A 51 -3.56 -6.05 -2.79
N GLU A 52 -3.46 -6.39 -1.50
CA GLU A 52 -4.59 -6.40 -0.57
C GLU A 52 -5.19 -5.00 -0.41
N GLU A 53 -4.35 -3.97 -0.22
CA GLU A 53 -4.78 -2.57 -0.17
C GLU A 53 -5.52 -2.16 -1.45
N HIS A 54 -4.98 -2.52 -2.61
CA HIS A 54 -5.57 -2.21 -3.90
C HIS A 54 -6.91 -2.95 -4.12
N VAL A 55 -6.98 -4.23 -3.77
CA VAL A 55 -8.22 -5.02 -3.83
C VAL A 55 -9.27 -4.46 -2.87
N ALA A 56 -8.89 -4.09 -1.65
CA ALA A 56 -9.80 -3.48 -0.67
C ALA A 56 -10.34 -2.14 -1.19
N PHE A 57 -9.48 -1.30 -1.79
CA PHE A 57 -9.88 -0.06 -2.44
C PHE A 57 -10.90 -0.31 -3.55
N ARG A 58 -10.62 -1.28 -4.44
CA ARG A 58 -11.53 -1.66 -5.53
C ARG A 58 -12.86 -2.18 -5.04
N PHE A 59 -12.85 -3.04 -4.03
CA PHE A 59 -14.06 -3.59 -3.45
C PHE A 59 -14.96 -2.48 -2.90
N ARG A 60 -14.39 -1.48 -2.22
CA ARG A 60 -15.14 -0.29 -1.76
C ARG A 60 -15.73 0.49 -2.94
N ALA A 61 -14.97 0.69 -4.02
CA ALA A 61 -15.44 1.38 -5.22
C ALA A 61 -16.61 0.66 -5.91
N ILE A 62 -16.49 -0.67 -6.11
CA ILE A 62 -17.55 -1.51 -6.69
C ILE A 62 -18.80 -1.48 -5.82
N ARG A 63 -18.66 -1.64 -4.49
CA ARG A 63 -19.79 -1.55 -3.57
C ARG A 63 -20.49 -0.20 -3.66
N ARG A 64 -19.73 0.89 -3.72
CA ARG A 64 -20.29 2.24 -3.84
C ARG A 64 -21.04 2.42 -5.16
N SER A 65 -20.50 1.91 -6.26
CA SER A 65 -21.16 1.99 -7.57
C SER A 65 -22.44 1.15 -7.64
N ALA A 66 -22.45 -0.03 -7.00
CA ALA A 66 -23.59 -0.95 -7.07
C ALA A 66 -24.70 -0.63 -6.05
N HIS A 67 -24.36 -0.12 -4.87
CA HIS A 67 -25.29 0.05 -3.74
C HIS A 67 -25.37 1.49 -3.22
N GLY A 68 -24.73 2.44 -3.90
CA GLY A 68 -24.76 3.86 -3.59
C GLY A 68 -23.66 4.35 -2.64
N PRO A 69 -23.55 5.70 -2.45
CA PRO A 69 -22.47 6.34 -1.70
C PRO A 69 -22.29 5.84 -0.25
N GLY A 70 -23.40 5.55 0.45
CA GLY A 70 -23.41 5.08 1.83
C GLY A 70 -23.18 3.58 2.02
N ALA A 71 -22.94 2.81 0.95
CA ALA A 71 -22.80 1.37 1.04
C ALA A 71 -21.51 0.88 1.74
N VAL A 72 -20.57 1.78 1.98
CA VAL A 72 -19.30 1.51 2.67
C VAL A 72 -19.35 2.18 4.04
N ARG A 73 -19.30 1.37 5.09
CA ARG A 73 -19.33 1.83 6.49
C ARG A 73 -18.16 2.74 6.81
N GLY A 74 -18.40 3.73 7.66
CA GLY A 74 -17.38 4.67 8.14
C GLY A 74 -17.02 5.78 7.16
N LEU A 75 -17.64 5.85 5.98
CA LEU A 75 -17.52 7.00 5.08
C LEU A 75 -18.59 8.05 5.37
N TRP A 76 -18.34 9.30 4.97
CA TRP A 76 -19.26 10.42 5.20
C TRP A 76 -20.73 10.13 4.84
N PRO A 77 -21.07 9.59 3.64
CA PRO A 77 -22.48 9.37 3.30
C PRO A 77 -23.16 8.34 4.22
N HIS A 78 -22.42 7.34 4.70
CA HIS A 78 -22.93 6.36 5.66
C HIS A 78 -23.16 7.01 7.02
N MET A 79 -22.17 7.74 7.54
CA MET A 79 -22.24 8.38 8.85
C MET A 79 -23.33 9.44 8.92
N LEU A 80 -23.45 10.29 7.90
CA LEU A 80 -24.49 11.32 7.83
C LEU A 80 -25.89 10.69 7.76
N SER A 81 -26.04 9.60 7.00
CA SER A 81 -27.29 8.85 6.96
C SER A 81 -27.66 8.24 8.31
N GLU A 82 -26.70 7.69 9.06
CA GLU A 82 -26.94 7.18 10.41
C GLU A 82 -27.31 8.28 11.40
N MET A 83 -26.65 9.45 11.32
CA MET A 83 -26.98 10.60 12.17
C MET A 83 -28.38 11.14 11.88
N SER A 84 -28.76 11.24 10.59
CA SER A 84 -30.11 11.63 10.20
C SER A 84 -31.16 10.63 10.68
N ALA A 85 -30.90 9.32 10.56
CA ALA A 85 -31.78 8.27 11.05
C ALA A 85 -31.91 8.27 12.59
N ALA A 86 -30.89 8.74 13.31
CA ALA A 86 -30.91 8.96 14.75
C ALA A 86 -31.66 10.25 15.17
N GLY A 87 -32.17 11.03 14.21
CA GLY A 87 -32.91 12.27 14.47
C GLY A 87 -32.04 13.49 14.72
N CYS A 88 -30.73 13.45 14.42
CA CYS A 88 -29.88 14.63 14.49
C CYS A 88 -30.23 15.61 13.36
N SER A 89 -30.51 16.86 13.70
CA SER A 89 -30.66 17.91 12.69
C SER A 89 -29.29 18.30 12.12
N GLU A 90 -29.29 18.89 10.92
CA GLU A 90 -28.07 19.43 10.30
C GLU A 90 -27.36 20.44 11.21
N GLU A 91 -28.14 21.28 11.90
CA GLU A 91 -27.66 22.28 12.86
C GLU A 91 -26.92 21.63 14.04
N ASP A 92 -27.43 20.51 14.55
CA ASP A 92 -26.79 19.75 15.62
C ASP A 92 -25.45 19.16 15.16
N VAL A 93 -25.41 18.59 13.95
CA VAL A 93 -24.20 18.00 13.36
C VAL A 93 -23.12 19.07 13.16
N LEU A 94 -23.49 20.22 12.57
CA LEU A 94 -22.56 21.33 12.36
C LEU A 94 -22.05 21.92 13.69
N ALA A 95 -22.92 22.03 14.69
CA ALA A 95 -22.55 22.49 16.03
C ALA A 95 -21.57 21.53 16.72
N ALA A 96 -21.71 20.23 16.50
CA ALA A 96 -20.78 19.21 16.99
C ALA A 96 -19.44 19.29 16.25
N PHE A 97 -19.44 19.37 14.91
CA PHE A 97 -18.22 19.40 14.09
C PHE A 97 -17.31 20.57 14.45
N ARG A 98 -17.87 21.74 14.76
CA ARG A 98 -17.10 22.91 15.21
C ARG A 98 -16.30 22.68 16.50
N LYS A 99 -16.66 21.66 17.29
CA LYS A 99 -16.01 21.31 18.56
C LYS A 99 -15.01 20.16 18.39
N ILE A 100 -15.03 19.46 17.25
CA ILE A 100 -14.14 18.32 17.00
C ILE A 100 -12.80 18.83 16.53
N LYS A 101 -11.74 18.40 17.22
CA LYS A 101 -10.36 18.64 16.84
C LYS A 101 -9.63 17.32 16.73
N VAL A 102 -9.04 17.05 15.58
CA VAL A 102 -8.24 15.85 15.32
C VAL A 102 -6.78 16.28 15.14
N GLU A 103 -5.90 15.78 16.00
CA GLU A 103 -4.46 16.07 15.97
C GLU A 103 -3.67 14.78 15.77
N PRO A 104 -3.27 14.44 14.52
CA PRO A 104 -2.44 13.27 14.28
C PRO A 104 -1.02 13.51 14.81
N VAL A 105 -0.54 12.60 15.67
CA VAL A 105 0.83 12.63 16.20
C VAL A 105 1.68 11.63 15.42
N LEU A 106 2.61 12.13 14.62
CA LEU A 106 3.59 11.28 13.92
C LEU A 106 4.59 10.74 14.93
N THR A 107 4.74 9.41 14.96
CA THR A 107 5.73 8.73 15.80
C THR A 107 6.77 8.07 14.92
N ALA A 108 8.01 8.01 15.42
CA ALA A 108 9.04 7.21 14.77
C ALA A 108 8.69 5.74 14.95
N HIS A 109 8.59 4.99 13.85
CA HIS A 109 8.43 3.55 13.94
C HIS A 109 9.82 2.89 14.00
N PRO A 110 10.17 2.21 15.10
CA PRO A 110 11.54 1.75 15.36
C PRO A 110 12.07 0.71 14.35
N THR A 111 11.19 0.08 13.57
CA THR A 111 11.53 -0.96 12.58
C THR A 111 11.14 -0.62 11.14
N GLU A 112 10.48 0.52 10.90
CA GLU A 112 9.81 0.80 9.61
C GLU A 112 10.32 2.08 8.93
N ALA A 113 11.40 2.67 9.41
CA ALA A 113 12.05 3.76 8.68
C ALA A 113 12.77 3.20 7.44
N LYS A 114 11.96 2.88 6.41
CA LYS A 114 12.42 2.52 5.08
C LYS A 114 13.16 3.72 4.50
N ARG A 115 14.25 3.45 3.77
CA ARG A 115 14.99 4.53 3.09
C ARG A 115 14.07 5.20 2.06
N PRO A 116 14.18 6.52 1.84
CA PRO A 116 13.38 7.22 0.83
C PRO A 116 13.40 6.51 -0.53
N GLU A 117 14.55 5.95 -0.92
CA GLU A 117 14.73 5.24 -2.18
C GLU A 117 13.93 3.92 -2.25
N VAL A 118 13.81 3.20 -1.14
CA VAL A 118 12.98 1.97 -1.05
C VAL A 118 11.50 2.34 -1.11
N ARG A 119 11.10 3.39 -0.41
CA ARG A 119 9.72 3.93 -0.47
C ARG A 119 9.36 4.33 -1.90
N GLU A 120 10.25 5.00 -2.62
CA GLU A 120 10.02 5.40 -4.02
C GLU A 120 9.81 4.19 -4.93
N LYS A 121 10.59 3.11 -4.75
CA LYS A 121 10.42 1.85 -5.50
C LYS A 121 9.09 1.17 -5.17
N HIS A 122 8.71 1.12 -3.90
CA HIS A 122 7.40 0.62 -3.50
C HIS A 122 6.26 1.43 -4.15
N LEU A 123 6.37 2.77 -4.16
CA LEU A 123 5.39 3.62 -4.83
C LEU A 123 5.36 3.38 -6.35
N ALA A 124 6.51 3.17 -6.99
CA ALA A 124 6.59 2.84 -8.40
C ALA A 124 5.90 1.51 -8.72
N ILE A 125 6.18 0.47 -7.93
CA ILE A 125 5.54 -0.85 -8.02
C ILE A 125 4.03 -0.72 -7.84
N TYR A 126 3.58 -0.04 -6.78
CA TYR A 126 2.15 0.16 -6.52
C TYR A 126 1.46 0.86 -7.69
N ARG A 127 2.07 1.89 -8.28
CA ARG A 127 1.54 2.54 -9.48
C ARG A 127 1.39 1.57 -10.65
N ARG A 128 2.36 0.67 -10.87
CA ARG A 128 2.25 -0.36 -11.92
C ARG A 128 1.12 -1.35 -11.65
N ILE A 129 0.90 -1.73 -10.39
CA ILE A 129 -0.25 -2.58 -10.00
C ILE A 129 -1.57 -1.88 -10.33
N VAL A 130 -1.70 -0.60 -10.00
CA VAL A 130 -2.90 0.20 -10.33
C VAL A 130 -3.09 0.35 -11.84
N GLU A 131 -2.02 0.63 -12.58
CA GLU A 131 -2.04 0.76 -14.04
C GLU A 131 -2.42 -0.57 -14.72
N TRP A 132 -1.95 -1.70 -14.19
CA TRP A 132 -2.24 -3.04 -14.72
C TRP A 132 -3.74 -3.32 -14.80
N ASP A 133 -4.50 -2.92 -13.79
CA ASP A 133 -5.95 -3.11 -13.75
C ASP A 133 -6.68 -2.39 -14.88
N SER A 134 -6.15 -1.25 -15.32
CA SER A 134 -6.71 -0.48 -16.44
C SER A 134 -6.31 -1.02 -17.82
N ALA A 135 -5.40 -2.00 -17.88
CA ALA A 135 -4.82 -2.51 -19.11
C ALA A 135 -5.38 -3.87 -19.56
N HIS A 136 -6.46 -4.35 -18.92
CA HIS A 136 -7.02 -5.69 -19.19
C HIS A 136 -7.38 -5.91 -20.68
N ASP A 137 -7.91 -4.87 -21.33
CA ASP A 137 -8.36 -4.93 -22.73
C ASP A 137 -7.29 -4.47 -23.74
N ASP A 138 -6.06 -4.20 -23.30
CA ASP A 138 -4.94 -3.71 -24.14
C ASP A 138 -3.68 -4.59 -23.94
N PRO A 139 -3.55 -5.70 -24.70
CA PRO A 139 -2.43 -6.63 -24.54
C PRO A 139 -1.04 -6.00 -24.75
N PRO A 140 -0.80 -5.12 -25.75
CA PRO A 140 0.45 -4.37 -25.85
C PRO A 140 0.78 -3.55 -24.61
N ARG A 141 -0.20 -2.82 -24.05
CA ARG A 141 0.00 -2.03 -22.82
C ARG A 141 0.26 -2.92 -21.62
N ALA A 142 -0.49 -4.01 -21.46
CA ALA A 142 -0.26 -4.98 -20.39
C ALA A 142 1.18 -5.52 -20.43
N ARG A 143 1.70 -5.88 -21.62
CA ARG A 143 3.10 -6.32 -21.75
C ARG A 143 4.10 -5.25 -21.30
N ARG A 144 3.90 -3.98 -21.68
CA ARG A 144 4.78 -2.87 -21.25
C ARG A 144 4.76 -2.70 -19.73
N ILE A 145 3.58 -2.74 -19.11
CA ILE A 145 3.43 -2.63 -17.66
C ILE A 145 4.13 -3.81 -16.98
N ARG A 146 4.00 -5.04 -17.50
CA ARG A 146 4.71 -6.21 -16.98
C ARG A 146 6.22 -6.01 -17.00
N THR A 147 6.78 -5.58 -18.14
CA THR A 147 8.23 -5.34 -18.27
C THR A 147 8.70 -4.24 -17.32
N SER A 148 7.93 -3.15 -17.19
CA SER A 148 8.26 -2.11 -16.21
C SER A 148 8.20 -2.63 -14.77
N LEU A 149 7.18 -3.43 -14.42
CA LEU A 149 7.07 -4.01 -13.08
C LEU A 149 8.25 -4.95 -12.78
N GLN A 150 8.69 -5.76 -13.74
CA GLN A 150 9.88 -6.60 -13.60
C GLN A 150 11.13 -5.76 -13.31
N ALA A 151 11.34 -4.68 -14.06
CA ALA A 151 12.47 -3.77 -13.84
C ALA A 151 12.43 -3.11 -12.45
N GLU A 152 11.24 -2.71 -11.96
CA GLU A 152 11.11 -2.15 -10.60
C GLU A 152 11.40 -3.19 -9.51
N LEU A 153 10.97 -4.44 -9.70
CA LEU A 153 11.26 -5.55 -8.78
C LEU A 153 12.74 -5.90 -8.75
N GLU A 154 13.41 -5.94 -9.91
CA GLU A 154 14.87 -6.06 -10.01
C GLU A 154 15.58 -4.92 -9.29
N ALA A 155 15.15 -3.69 -9.54
CA ALA A 155 15.74 -2.52 -8.94
C ALA A 155 15.55 -2.50 -7.41
N LEU A 156 14.44 -3.02 -6.90
CA LEU A 156 14.17 -3.20 -5.48
C LEU A 156 15.07 -4.27 -4.86
N TRP A 157 15.22 -5.40 -5.56
CA TRP A 157 16.11 -6.49 -5.16
C TRP A 157 17.55 -6.04 -4.96
N PHE A 158 18.14 -5.36 -5.95
CA PHE A 158 19.52 -4.87 -5.85
C PHE A 158 19.70 -3.72 -4.86
N THR A 159 18.63 -2.98 -4.55
CA THR A 159 18.69 -1.90 -3.54
C THR A 159 18.75 -2.45 -2.12
N GLY A 160 18.12 -3.59 -1.87
CA GLY A 160 18.02 -4.17 -0.53
C GLY A 160 16.97 -3.45 0.32
N GLU A 161 15.96 -4.19 0.77
CA GLU A 161 14.95 -3.66 1.72
C GLU A 161 15.36 -3.82 3.18
N ILE A 162 16.03 -4.94 3.50
CA ILE A 162 16.35 -5.31 4.88
C ILE A 162 17.59 -4.58 5.33
N PHE A 163 17.43 -3.70 6.32
CA PHE A 163 18.53 -2.93 6.89
C PHE A 163 18.86 -3.46 8.29
N VAL A 164 20.12 -3.86 8.49
CA VAL A 164 20.61 -4.41 9.78
C VAL A 164 21.00 -3.29 10.77
N GLN A 165 20.98 -2.02 10.36
CA GLN A 165 21.41 -0.89 11.19
C GLN A 165 20.25 0.02 11.61
N ARG A 166 20.34 0.63 12.79
CA ARG A 166 19.30 1.53 13.29
C ARG A 166 19.23 2.82 12.44
N PRO A 167 18.03 3.27 12.04
CA PRO A 167 17.85 4.56 11.36
C PRO A 167 18.39 5.72 12.20
N GLN A 168 18.96 6.72 11.55
CA GLN A 168 19.33 7.97 12.24
C GLN A 168 18.09 8.83 12.48
N VAL A 169 18.04 9.54 13.61
CA VAL A 169 16.96 10.48 13.96
C VAL A 169 16.69 11.49 12.83
N LYS A 170 17.74 11.91 12.12
CA LYS A 170 17.61 12.79 10.94
C LYS A 170 16.75 12.19 9.83
N ASN A 171 16.86 10.88 9.59
CA ASN A 171 16.09 10.19 8.55
C ASN A 171 14.61 10.07 8.96
N GLU A 172 14.33 9.85 10.25
CA GLU A 172 12.98 9.84 10.79
C GLU A 172 12.31 11.22 10.64
N LEU A 173 13.04 12.29 10.95
CA LEU A 173 12.56 13.66 10.76
C LEU A 173 12.27 13.96 9.28
N LEU A 174 13.17 13.57 8.36
CA LEU A 174 12.95 13.75 6.92
C LEU A 174 11.72 12.97 6.44
N ASN A 175 11.48 11.78 6.98
CA ASN A 175 10.28 11.02 6.68
C ASN A 175 9.01 11.73 7.16
N ALA A 176 9.00 12.24 8.40
CA ALA A 176 7.87 13.00 8.92
C ALA A 176 7.58 14.26 8.08
N ILE A 177 8.62 15.00 7.69
CA ILE A 177 8.51 16.18 6.81
C ILE A 177 7.92 15.79 5.45
N TYR A 178 8.30 14.63 4.90
CA TYR A 178 7.75 14.14 3.64
C TYR A 178 6.22 13.96 3.73
N TYR A 179 5.71 13.29 4.77
CA TYR A 179 4.25 13.13 4.94
C TYR A 179 3.54 14.47 5.12
N LEU A 180 4.12 15.38 5.91
CA LEU A 180 3.55 16.72 6.15
C LEU A 180 3.49 17.57 4.88
N ARG A 181 4.43 17.41 3.95
CA ARG A 181 4.51 18.23 2.73
C ARG A 181 3.83 17.60 1.52
N GLU A 182 3.99 16.30 1.34
CA GLU A 182 3.64 15.61 0.09
C GLU A 182 2.36 14.78 0.21
N VAL A 183 1.96 14.36 1.43
CA VAL A 183 0.83 13.44 1.62
C VAL A 183 -0.36 14.13 2.28
N PHE A 184 -0.16 14.73 3.46
CA PHE A 184 -1.27 15.29 4.24
C PHE A 184 -2.01 16.44 3.57
N PRO A 185 -1.37 17.38 2.85
CA PRO A 185 -2.11 18.43 2.16
C PRO A 185 -3.14 17.87 1.17
N ASP A 186 -2.75 16.87 0.38
CA ASP A 186 -3.68 16.21 -0.56
C ASP A 186 -4.77 15.41 0.18
N VAL A 187 -4.42 14.69 1.26
CA VAL A 187 -5.40 13.96 2.07
C VAL A 187 -6.46 14.89 2.65
N VAL A 188 -6.08 16.04 3.21
CA VAL A 188 -7.02 17.00 3.80
C VAL A 188 -7.99 17.52 2.74
N VAL A 189 -7.49 17.91 1.57
CA VAL A 189 -8.33 18.38 0.45
C VAL A 189 -9.31 17.29 -0.01
N ARG A 190 -8.87 16.03 -0.08
CA ARG A 190 -9.74 14.91 -0.46
C ARG A 190 -10.82 14.61 0.59
N LEU A 191 -10.49 14.72 1.87
CA LEU A 191 -11.45 14.50 2.97
C LEU A 191 -12.52 15.60 2.98
N ASP A 192 -12.12 16.85 2.77
CA ASP A 192 -13.01 18.01 2.68
C ASP A 192 -13.99 17.84 1.50
N ARG A 193 -13.47 17.59 0.29
CA ARG A 193 -14.30 17.31 -0.89
C ARG A 193 -15.23 16.10 -0.68
N SER A 194 -14.75 15.06 0.01
CA SER A 194 -15.57 13.90 0.29
C SER A 194 -16.72 14.20 1.25
N LEU A 195 -16.59 15.20 2.12
CA LEU A 195 -17.66 15.68 2.99
C LEU A 195 -18.64 16.56 2.19
N GLU A 196 -18.16 17.44 1.32
CA GLU A 196 -19.00 18.29 0.47
C GLU A 196 -19.93 17.51 -0.46
N VAL A 197 -19.48 16.35 -0.94
CA VAL A 197 -20.23 15.49 -1.88
C VAL A 197 -21.17 14.51 -1.15
N ALA A 198 -20.98 14.31 0.15
CA ALA A 198 -21.73 13.33 0.95
C ALA A 198 -23.09 13.84 1.38
#